data_AF-A0A973PPP9-F1
#
_entry.id   AF-A0A973PPP9-F1
#
_cell.length_a   1.000
_cell.length_b   1.000
_cell.length_c   1.000
_cell.angle_alpha   90.00
_cell.angle_beta   90.00
_cell.angle_gamma   90.00
#
_symmetry.space_group_name_H-M   'P 1'
#
loop_
_entity.id
_entity.type
_entity.pdbx_description
1 polymer ?
#
loop_
_entity_poly.entity_id
_entity_poly.type
_entity_poly.pdbx_seq_one_letter_code
_entity_poly.pdbx_strand_id
1 'polypeptide(L)'
;KAREVAAAARRVGAVAPTLGATVDGVRDQVNQLDDGLGELAAGATKVDKGVTKAARGTAKLYGASTKLYDGSQQVTDGIGRLGGGLVKLGDGAAQLRTGVDRLHDGAGQVDKGMTKLAKGSADLADGLGDGAKQIPSYDAQQRDQRSDVMSDPVRLAKSVDNQVPNYGTGFAPFFLPLALWVGAMIAYMVLKPLNQRRLAGTSGALGIALSGWLPAVGLGAAQVGVLLAVLRFGLGLEAVHWAGVAGLLLLAVAAFLAIVQAVNALLGAPGRVVALALLMLQLTSAAGTYPIETSPGFFQTISPWLPMSWVVSALRRLISGGDLTVVWQACGVLTAFLVLGLALTTLAVERGRTWSVKRLHPELAL
;
A
#
# COMPACT_ATOMS: atom_id res chain seq x y z
N LYS A 1 -50.36 43.33 -188.88
CA LYS A 1 -50.01 42.56 -187.64
C LYS A 1 -50.09 43.37 -186.33
N ALA A 2 -50.34 44.69 -186.35
CA ALA A 2 -50.56 45.49 -185.13
C ALA A 2 -51.86 45.20 -184.33
N ARG A 3 -52.72 44.23 -184.73
CA ARG A 3 -53.97 43.89 -184.01
C ARG A 3 -53.84 42.78 -182.97
N GLU A 4 -52.81 41.94 -182.99
CA GLU A 4 -52.64 40.86 -182.00
C GLU A 4 -52.10 41.36 -180.64
N VAL A 5 -51.27 42.41 -180.66
CA VAL A 5 -50.64 42.95 -179.45
C VAL A 5 -51.65 43.70 -178.56
N ALA A 6 -52.70 44.29 -179.14
CA ALA A 6 -53.77 44.91 -178.37
C ALA A 6 -54.72 43.90 -177.70
N ALA A 7 -54.79 42.64 -178.18
CA ALA A 7 -55.64 41.60 -177.61
C ALA A 7 -54.97 40.85 -176.43
N ALA A 8 -53.65 40.65 -176.47
CA ALA A 8 -52.92 39.97 -175.40
C ALA A 8 -52.89 40.79 -174.09
N ALA A 9 -52.73 42.11 -174.19
CA ALA A 9 -52.73 42.99 -173.02
C ALA A 9 -54.08 42.99 -172.26
N ARG A 10 -55.21 42.73 -172.94
CA ARG A 10 -56.53 42.65 -172.30
C ARG A 10 -56.78 41.33 -171.56
N ARG A 11 -56.12 40.22 -171.93
CA ARG A 11 -56.30 38.94 -171.23
C ARG A 11 -55.50 38.85 -169.93
N VAL A 12 -54.30 39.43 -169.91
CA VAL A 12 -53.47 39.45 -168.69
C VAL A 12 -54.07 40.38 -167.62
N GLY A 13 -54.74 41.46 -168.03
CA GLY A 13 -55.46 42.34 -167.11
C GLY A 13 -56.66 41.69 -166.38
N ALA A 14 -57.18 40.54 -166.81
CA ALA A 14 -58.42 39.97 -166.27
C ALA A 14 -58.23 38.84 -165.24
N VAL A 15 -57.08 38.15 -165.20
CA VAL A 15 -56.91 36.92 -164.37
C VAL A 15 -56.23 37.19 -163.02
N ALA A 16 -55.48 38.28 -162.90
CA ALA A 16 -54.75 38.61 -161.67
C ALA A 16 -55.61 38.71 -160.37
N PRO A 17 -56.88 39.16 -160.39
CA PRO A 17 -57.62 39.36 -159.14
C PRO A 17 -58.11 38.07 -158.44
N THR A 18 -58.47 36.99 -159.14
CA THR A 18 -59.18 35.85 -158.53
C THR A 18 -58.29 34.82 -157.82
N LEU A 19 -56.99 34.78 -158.09
CA LEU A 19 -56.08 33.82 -157.47
C LEU A 19 -55.76 34.15 -156.00
N GLY A 20 -55.91 35.41 -155.61
CA GLY A 20 -55.64 35.86 -154.24
C GLY A 20 -56.58 35.21 -153.21
N ALA A 21 -57.89 35.19 -153.46
CA ALA A 21 -58.88 34.87 -152.44
C ALA A 21 -58.88 33.40 -151.94
N THR A 22 -58.60 32.42 -152.80
CA THR A 22 -58.65 30.99 -152.40
C THR A 22 -57.46 30.59 -151.53
N VAL A 23 -56.30 31.19 -151.79
CA VAL A 23 -55.08 30.95 -151.02
C VAL A 23 -55.24 31.46 -149.59
N ASP A 24 -55.99 32.55 -149.42
CA ASP A 24 -56.25 33.11 -148.10
C ASP A 24 -57.14 32.17 -147.25
N GLY A 25 -58.16 31.51 -147.81
CA GLY A 25 -59.10 30.67 -147.02
C GLY A 25 -58.55 29.33 -146.51
N VAL A 26 -57.71 28.62 -147.29
CA VAL A 26 -57.06 27.38 -146.82
C VAL A 26 -56.07 27.67 -145.70
N ARG A 27 -55.42 28.83 -145.80
CA ARG A 27 -54.48 29.31 -144.79
C ARG A 27 -55.18 29.43 -143.43
N ASP A 28 -56.42 29.92 -143.38
CA ASP A 28 -57.16 30.11 -142.13
C ASP A 28 -57.56 28.80 -141.41
N GLN A 29 -57.94 27.74 -142.14
CA GLN A 29 -58.35 26.48 -141.50
C GLN A 29 -57.17 25.67 -140.94
N VAL A 30 -56.05 25.67 -141.66
CA VAL A 30 -54.81 25.07 -141.16
C VAL A 30 -54.37 25.78 -139.89
N ASN A 31 -54.51 27.12 -139.86
CA ASN A 31 -54.24 27.89 -138.65
C ASN A 31 -55.14 27.44 -137.47
N GLN A 32 -56.45 27.21 -137.66
CA GLN A 32 -57.35 26.78 -136.56
C GLN A 32 -57.07 25.38 -135.99
N LEU A 33 -56.69 24.40 -136.82
CA LEU A 33 -56.35 23.06 -136.32
C LEU A 33 -55.01 23.06 -135.59
N ASP A 34 -54.04 23.81 -136.13
CA ASP A 34 -52.76 24.05 -135.47
C ASP A 34 -52.99 24.68 -134.08
N ASP A 35 -53.93 25.64 -133.98
CA ASP A 35 -54.35 26.24 -132.71
C ASP A 35 -54.95 25.20 -131.73
N GLY A 36 -55.88 24.35 -132.18
CA GLY A 36 -56.58 23.39 -131.32
C GLY A 36 -55.71 22.23 -130.82
N LEU A 37 -54.80 21.71 -131.66
CA LEU A 37 -53.79 20.74 -131.21
C LEU A 37 -52.78 21.40 -130.27
N GLY A 38 -52.47 22.68 -130.51
CA GLY A 38 -51.76 23.54 -129.57
C GLY A 38 -52.42 23.57 -128.18
N GLU A 39 -53.73 23.75 -128.11
CA GLU A 39 -54.48 23.80 -126.83
C GLU A 39 -54.52 22.45 -126.09
N LEU A 40 -54.77 21.33 -126.78
CA LEU A 40 -54.81 20.02 -126.11
C LEU A 40 -53.41 19.59 -125.62
N ALA A 41 -52.38 19.80 -126.44
CA ALA A 41 -51.00 19.57 -126.03
C ALA A 41 -50.64 20.43 -124.80
N ALA A 42 -51.11 21.68 -124.76
CA ALA A 42 -50.97 22.54 -123.58
C ALA A 42 -51.75 21.98 -122.37
N GLY A 43 -52.96 21.47 -122.57
CA GLY A 43 -53.82 20.88 -121.54
C GLY A 43 -53.25 19.60 -120.91
N ALA A 44 -52.81 18.64 -121.72
CA ALA A 44 -52.17 17.41 -121.23
C ALA A 44 -50.87 17.72 -120.50
N THR A 45 -50.06 18.64 -121.04
CA THR A 45 -48.87 19.16 -120.37
C THR A 45 -49.21 19.81 -119.02
N LYS A 46 -50.37 20.47 -118.89
CA LYS A 46 -50.83 21.08 -117.63
C LYS A 46 -51.24 20.03 -116.59
N VAL A 47 -51.92 18.96 -117.01
CA VAL A 47 -52.32 17.86 -116.11
C VAL A 47 -51.11 17.06 -115.64
N ASP A 48 -50.20 16.69 -116.54
CA ASP A 48 -48.96 16.00 -116.16
C ASP A 48 -48.13 16.82 -115.16
N LYS A 49 -47.97 18.13 -115.43
CA LYS A 49 -47.37 19.08 -114.48
C LYS A 49 -48.14 19.12 -113.15
N GLY A 50 -49.46 19.04 -113.18
CA GLY A 50 -50.35 19.01 -112.02
C GLY A 50 -50.19 17.75 -111.17
N VAL A 51 -50.23 16.57 -111.77
CA VAL A 51 -50.04 15.27 -111.07
C VAL A 51 -48.63 15.16 -110.53
N THR A 52 -47.62 15.52 -111.32
CA THR A 52 -46.23 15.58 -110.86
C THR A 52 -46.04 16.58 -109.72
N LYS A 53 -46.81 17.68 -109.69
CA LYS A 53 -46.82 18.62 -108.56
C LYS A 53 -47.52 18.03 -107.34
N ALA A 54 -48.64 17.33 -107.51
CA ALA A 54 -49.38 16.68 -106.43
C ALA A 54 -48.58 15.54 -105.79
N ALA A 55 -47.97 14.66 -106.57
CA ALA A 55 -47.10 13.58 -106.08
C ALA A 55 -45.91 14.13 -105.29
N ARG A 56 -45.26 15.19 -105.80
CA ARG A 56 -44.22 15.93 -105.06
C ARG A 56 -44.77 16.56 -103.77
N GLY A 57 -46.00 17.06 -103.79
CA GLY A 57 -46.70 17.59 -102.63
C GLY A 57 -46.94 16.52 -101.56
N THR A 58 -47.47 15.36 -101.93
CA THR A 58 -47.74 14.25 -101.00
C THR A 58 -46.45 13.66 -100.43
N ALA A 59 -45.41 13.50 -101.25
CA ALA A 59 -44.10 13.06 -100.76
C ALA A 59 -43.50 14.05 -99.75
N LYS A 60 -43.64 15.36 -100.00
CA LYS A 60 -43.25 16.41 -99.04
C LYS A 60 -44.08 16.34 -97.75
N LEU A 61 -45.38 16.13 -97.86
CA LEU A 61 -46.28 16.01 -96.71
C LEU A 61 -45.92 14.80 -95.85
N TYR A 62 -45.72 13.63 -96.46
CA TYR A 62 -45.27 12.43 -95.76
C TYR A 62 -43.95 12.67 -95.02
N GLY A 63 -42.95 13.27 -95.70
CA GLY A 63 -41.68 13.62 -95.07
C GLY A 63 -41.83 14.64 -93.93
N ALA A 64 -42.76 15.60 -94.04
CA ALA A 64 -43.06 16.54 -92.97
C ALA A 64 -43.77 15.86 -91.78
N SER A 65 -44.71 14.95 -92.04
CA SER A 65 -45.40 14.17 -91.01
C SER A 65 -44.45 13.24 -90.25
N THR A 66 -43.52 12.57 -90.93
CA THR A 66 -42.47 11.77 -90.26
C THR A 66 -41.60 12.65 -89.37
N LYS A 67 -41.15 13.81 -89.86
CA LYS A 67 -40.38 14.76 -89.04
C LYS A 67 -41.15 15.27 -87.82
N LEU A 68 -42.45 15.52 -87.97
CA LEU A 68 -43.30 15.95 -86.86
C LEU A 68 -43.45 14.81 -85.83
N TYR A 69 -43.63 13.58 -86.28
CA TYR A 69 -43.67 12.41 -85.40
C TYR A 69 -42.36 12.24 -84.63
N ASP A 70 -41.22 12.29 -85.31
CA ASP A 70 -39.90 12.20 -84.69
C ASP A 70 -39.68 13.34 -83.69
N GLY A 71 -40.08 14.57 -84.05
CA GLY A 71 -40.04 15.73 -83.15
C GLY A 71 -40.93 15.55 -81.91
N SER A 72 -42.13 14.97 -82.07
CA SER A 72 -43.03 14.67 -80.95
C SER A 72 -42.46 13.59 -80.02
N GLN A 73 -41.79 12.58 -80.57
CA GLN A 73 -41.08 11.56 -79.77
C GLN A 73 -39.92 12.19 -79.00
N GLN A 74 -39.12 13.05 -79.64
CA GLN A 74 -38.04 13.79 -78.96
C GLN A 74 -38.54 14.69 -77.83
N VAL A 75 -39.67 15.36 -78.01
CA VAL A 75 -40.30 16.17 -76.96
C VAL A 75 -40.77 15.28 -75.81
N THR A 76 -41.40 14.14 -76.10
CA THR A 76 -41.85 13.18 -75.08
C THR A 76 -40.67 12.65 -74.26
N ASP A 77 -39.57 12.27 -74.93
CA ASP A 77 -38.33 11.87 -74.26
C ASP A 77 -37.73 13.00 -73.43
N GLY A 78 -37.76 14.23 -73.96
CA GLY A 78 -37.32 15.44 -73.26
C GLY A 78 -38.11 15.70 -71.98
N ILE A 79 -39.43 15.57 -72.03
CA ILE A 79 -40.33 15.68 -70.87
C ILE A 79 -40.04 14.57 -69.86
N GLY A 80 -39.82 13.33 -70.32
CA GLY A 80 -39.44 12.21 -69.45
C GLY A 80 -38.12 12.45 -68.72
N ARG A 81 -37.10 12.96 -69.42
CA ARG A 81 -35.81 13.34 -68.83
C ARG A 81 -35.94 14.49 -67.85
N LEU A 82 -36.75 15.50 -68.16
CA LEU A 82 -37.03 16.62 -67.26
C LEU A 82 -37.74 16.14 -65.99
N GLY A 83 -38.76 15.29 -66.12
CA GLY A 83 -39.44 14.67 -64.99
C GLY A 83 -38.47 13.90 -64.09
N GLY A 84 -37.60 13.07 -64.68
CA GLY A 84 -36.54 12.38 -63.94
C GLY A 84 -35.54 13.34 -63.27
N GLY A 85 -35.21 14.46 -63.92
CA GLY A 85 -34.36 15.51 -63.37
C GLY A 85 -35.00 16.22 -62.17
N LEU A 86 -36.30 16.51 -62.23
CA LEU A 86 -37.06 17.15 -61.15
C LEU A 86 -37.21 16.23 -59.94
N VAL A 87 -37.42 14.92 -60.14
CA VAL A 87 -37.42 13.94 -59.05
C VAL A 87 -36.06 13.93 -58.35
N LYS A 88 -34.96 13.83 -59.12
CA LYS A 88 -33.59 13.89 -58.56
C LYS A 88 -33.31 15.19 -57.80
N LEU A 89 -33.81 16.32 -58.30
CA LEU A 89 -33.68 17.61 -57.61
C LEU A 89 -34.47 17.61 -56.30
N GLY A 90 -35.69 17.06 -56.29
CA GLY A 90 -36.49 16.88 -55.07
C GLY A 90 -35.79 16.02 -54.02
N ASP A 91 -35.23 14.89 -54.44
CA ASP A 91 -34.45 14.01 -53.57
C ASP A 91 -33.21 14.72 -53.03
N GLY A 92 -32.48 15.45 -53.89
CA GLY A 92 -31.31 16.25 -53.50
C GLY A 92 -31.66 17.35 -52.50
N ALA A 93 -32.80 18.02 -52.67
CA ALA A 93 -33.28 19.03 -51.72
C ALA A 93 -33.68 18.41 -50.36
N ALA A 94 -34.31 17.23 -50.36
CA ALA A 94 -34.65 16.51 -49.14
C ALA A 94 -33.40 16.02 -48.39
N GLN A 95 -32.38 15.54 -49.12
CA GLN A 95 -31.08 15.19 -48.57
C GLN A 95 -30.37 16.42 -47.98
N LEU A 96 -30.38 17.55 -48.69
CA LEU A 96 -29.80 18.80 -48.20
C LEU A 96 -30.47 19.27 -46.91
N ARG A 97 -31.81 19.27 -46.85
CA ARG A 97 -32.56 19.60 -45.62
C ARG A 97 -32.13 18.70 -44.45
N THR A 98 -32.06 17.39 -44.68
CA THR A 98 -31.61 16.43 -43.67
C THR A 98 -30.17 16.72 -43.22
N GLY A 99 -29.29 17.11 -44.15
CA GLY A 99 -27.92 17.52 -43.85
C GLY A 99 -27.85 18.79 -43.01
N VAL A 100 -28.70 19.78 -43.31
CA VAL A 100 -28.82 21.03 -42.54
C VAL A 100 -29.34 20.77 -41.13
N ASP A 101 -30.36 19.93 -40.97
CA ASP A 101 -30.90 19.56 -39.65
C ASP A 101 -29.83 18.87 -38.79
N ARG A 102 -29.07 17.92 -39.38
CA ARG A 102 -27.93 17.28 -38.69
C ARG A 102 -26.84 18.28 -38.32
N LEU A 103 -26.55 19.24 -39.18
CA LEU A 103 -25.56 20.29 -38.90
C LEU A 103 -26.02 21.18 -37.73
N HIS A 104 -27.30 21.56 -37.71
CA HIS A 104 -27.90 22.32 -36.62
C HIS A 104 -27.82 21.57 -35.29
N ASP A 105 -28.19 20.29 -35.28
CA ASP A 105 -28.08 19.43 -34.09
C ASP A 105 -26.62 19.28 -33.63
N GLY A 106 -25.71 19.08 -34.57
CA GLY A 106 -24.27 19.01 -34.30
C GLY A 106 -23.74 20.31 -33.69
N ALA A 107 -24.14 21.47 -34.21
CA ALA A 107 -23.79 22.77 -33.65
C ALA A 107 -24.30 22.92 -32.20
N GLY A 108 -25.54 22.48 -31.93
CA GLY A 108 -26.10 22.48 -30.57
C GLY A 108 -25.37 21.55 -29.60
N GLN A 109 -24.84 20.41 -30.08
CA GLN A 109 -23.99 19.52 -29.27
C GLN A 109 -22.63 20.14 -28.96
N VAL A 110 -22.01 20.82 -29.94
CA VAL A 110 -20.75 21.54 -29.75
C VAL A 110 -20.90 22.65 -28.72
N ASP A 111 -21.96 23.45 -28.81
CA ASP A 111 -22.24 24.54 -27.84
C ASP A 111 -22.38 24.02 -26.40
N LYS A 112 -23.15 22.93 -26.21
CA LYS A 112 -23.26 22.25 -24.91
C LYS A 112 -21.92 21.70 -24.43
N GLY A 113 -21.12 21.13 -25.34
CA GLY A 113 -19.78 20.63 -25.06
C GLY A 113 -18.83 21.74 -24.60
N MET A 114 -18.85 22.90 -25.28
CA MET A 114 -18.07 24.07 -24.91
C MET A 114 -18.48 24.65 -23.56
N THR A 115 -19.78 24.72 -23.28
CA THR A 115 -20.30 25.15 -21.98
C THR A 115 -19.83 24.20 -20.85
N LYS A 116 -19.89 22.89 -21.08
CA LYS A 116 -19.40 21.89 -20.12
C LYS A 116 -17.89 21.99 -19.92
N LEU A 117 -17.13 22.20 -20.99
CA LEU A 117 -15.69 22.38 -20.92
C LEU A 117 -15.31 23.64 -20.13
N ALA A 118 -15.95 24.77 -20.42
CA ALA A 118 -15.73 26.03 -19.69
C ALA A 118 -16.00 25.85 -18.19
N LYS A 119 -17.11 25.18 -17.82
CA LYS A 119 -17.41 24.85 -16.43
C LYS A 119 -16.34 23.96 -15.81
N GLY A 120 -15.96 22.86 -16.47
CA GLY A 120 -14.94 21.94 -15.96
C GLY A 120 -13.56 22.59 -15.81
N SER A 121 -13.19 23.52 -16.70
CA SER A 121 -11.98 24.31 -16.58
C SER A 121 -12.01 25.28 -15.41
N ALA A 122 -13.16 25.92 -15.15
CA ALA A 122 -13.35 26.77 -13.96
C ALA A 122 -13.26 25.93 -12.68
N ASP A 123 -13.99 24.81 -12.61
CA ASP A 123 -13.95 23.89 -11.46
C ASP A 123 -12.52 23.38 -11.20
N LEU A 124 -11.75 23.08 -12.25
CA LEU A 124 -10.33 22.70 -12.13
C LEU A 124 -9.46 23.85 -11.61
N ALA A 125 -9.66 25.07 -12.12
CA ALA A 125 -8.90 26.24 -11.67
C ALA A 125 -9.17 26.54 -10.19
N ASP A 126 -10.44 26.46 -9.78
CA ASP A 126 -10.85 26.63 -8.38
C ASP A 126 -10.25 25.54 -7.50
N GLY A 127 -10.33 24.27 -7.93
CA GLY A 127 -9.73 23.14 -7.21
C GLY A 127 -8.21 23.23 -7.06
N LEU A 128 -7.50 23.71 -8.10
CA LEU A 128 -6.06 23.99 -8.02
C LEU A 128 -5.76 25.15 -7.07
N GLY A 129 -6.58 26.21 -7.09
CA GLY A 129 -6.45 27.35 -6.19
C GLY A 129 -6.67 26.96 -4.73
N ASP A 130 -7.69 26.16 -4.45
CA ASP A 130 -8.00 25.68 -3.10
C ASP A 130 -6.98 24.64 -2.62
N GLY A 131 -6.53 23.74 -3.50
CA GLY A 131 -5.42 22.82 -3.21
C GLY A 131 -4.14 23.58 -2.86
N ALA A 132 -3.81 24.64 -3.60
CA ALA A 132 -2.66 25.49 -3.29
C ALA A 132 -2.78 26.20 -1.93
N LYS A 133 -3.98 26.65 -1.53
CA LYS A 133 -4.24 27.24 -0.20
C LYS A 133 -4.11 26.21 0.93
N GLN A 134 -4.39 24.93 0.66
CA GLN A 134 -4.25 23.86 1.65
C GLN A 134 -2.79 23.44 1.87
N ILE A 135 -1.88 23.75 0.94
CA ILE A 135 -0.45 23.54 1.13
C ILE A 135 0.06 24.56 2.14
N PRO A 136 0.47 24.15 3.35
CA PRO A 136 0.93 25.09 4.35
C PRO A 136 2.24 25.74 3.87
N SER A 137 2.30 27.08 3.88
CA SER A 137 3.54 27.80 3.59
C SER A 137 4.44 27.73 4.82
N TYR A 138 5.37 26.78 4.82
CA TYR A 138 6.37 26.68 5.87
C TYR A 138 7.50 27.68 5.63
N ASP A 139 7.90 28.41 6.66
CA ASP A 139 9.14 29.18 6.64
C ASP A 139 10.38 28.24 6.68
N ALA A 140 11.58 28.82 6.56
CA ALA A 140 12.82 28.03 6.54
C ALA A 140 13.01 27.21 7.83
N GLN A 141 12.66 27.78 8.98
CA GLN A 141 12.83 27.16 10.29
C GLN A 141 11.87 25.98 10.49
N GLN A 142 10.62 26.12 10.05
CA GLN A 142 9.60 25.07 10.10
C GLN A 142 9.92 23.88 9.18
N ARG A 143 10.54 24.14 8.01
CA ARG A 143 11.02 23.06 7.12
C ARG A 143 12.14 22.25 7.76
N ASP A 144 13.11 22.92 8.38
CA ASP A 144 14.22 22.25 9.06
C ASP A 144 13.74 21.38 10.23
N GLN A 145 12.81 21.89 11.05
CA GLN A 145 12.22 21.11 12.15
C GLN A 145 11.47 19.87 11.67
N ARG A 146 10.68 19.97 10.58
CA ARG A 146 9.99 18.80 10.01
C ARG A 146 10.97 17.81 9.37
N SER A 147 12.03 18.30 8.76
CA SER A 147 13.10 17.45 8.23
C SER A 147 13.75 16.65 9.36
N ASP A 148 14.03 17.28 10.51
CA ASP A 148 14.61 16.61 11.69
C ASP A 148 13.69 15.49 12.20
N VAL A 149 12.38 15.75 12.33
CA VAL A 149 11.38 14.76 12.75
C VAL A 149 11.24 13.59 11.77
N MET A 150 11.42 13.84 10.46
CA MET A 150 11.38 12.79 9.44
C MET A 150 12.66 11.97 9.38
N SER A 151 13.82 12.58 9.63
CA SER A 151 15.11 11.88 9.63
C SER A 151 15.37 11.08 10.90
N ASP A 152 14.79 11.50 12.03
CA ASP A 152 15.01 10.88 13.34
C ASP A 152 13.70 10.81 14.14
N PRO A 153 12.72 10.00 13.69
CA PRO A 153 11.38 9.97 14.27
C PRO A 153 11.33 9.38 15.69
N VAL A 154 12.37 8.66 16.10
CA VAL A 154 12.42 8.00 17.41
C VAL A 154 13.78 8.22 18.07
N ARG A 155 13.89 9.33 18.80
CA ARG A 155 14.95 9.49 19.80
C ARG A 155 14.58 8.67 21.02
N LEU A 156 15.35 7.61 21.30
CA LEU A 156 15.24 6.93 22.59
C LEU A 156 15.67 7.91 23.69
N ALA A 157 14.68 8.49 24.37
CA ALA A 157 14.89 9.16 25.65
C ALA A 157 15.26 8.09 26.70
N LYS A 158 16.52 7.67 26.70
CA LYS A 158 17.05 6.72 27.67
C LYS A 158 17.65 7.48 28.84
N SER A 159 16.89 7.64 29.91
CA SER A 159 17.47 7.94 31.23
C SER A 159 17.89 6.63 31.88
N VAL A 160 19.12 6.56 32.36
CA VAL A 160 19.61 5.45 33.18
C VAL A 160 19.73 5.96 34.59
N ASP A 161 18.75 5.64 35.44
CA ASP A 161 18.68 6.21 36.79
C ASP A 161 19.81 5.69 37.70
N ASN A 162 20.20 4.42 37.52
CA ASN A 162 21.22 3.76 38.35
C ASN A 162 22.18 2.97 37.45
N GLN A 163 23.21 3.64 36.93
CA GLN A 163 24.12 3.04 35.97
C GLN A 163 25.06 2.03 36.64
N VAL A 164 25.10 0.81 36.10
CA VAL A 164 26.08 -0.21 36.50
C VAL A 164 27.22 -0.20 35.48
N PRO A 165 28.44 0.23 35.86
CA PRO A 165 29.50 0.55 34.91
C PRO A 165 30.16 -0.68 34.27
N ASN A 166 30.15 -1.84 34.94
CA ASN A 166 30.76 -3.06 34.43
C ASN A 166 30.07 -4.33 34.97
N TYR A 167 30.36 -5.47 34.34
CA TYR A 167 29.82 -6.78 34.73
C TYR A 167 30.17 -7.16 36.17
N GLY A 168 31.37 -6.82 36.64
CA GLY A 168 31.80 -7.11 38.01
C GLY A 168 30.90 -6.45 39.06
N THR A 169 30.56 -5.17 38.86
CA THR A 169 29.62 -4.43 39.72
C THR A 169 28.22 -5.04 39.67
N GLY A 170 27.77 -5.50 38.50
CA GLY A 170 26.46 -6.14 38.33
C GLY A 170 26.34 -7.50 39.01
N PHE A 171 27.40 -8.30 39.00
CA PHE A 171 27.40 -9.65 39.58
C PHE A 171 27.84 -9.72 41.05
N ALA A 172 28.52 -8.69 41.59
CA ALA A 172 28.96 -8.67 42.99
C ALA A 172 27.83 -8.95 44.00
N PRO A 173 26.61 -8.38 43.87
CA PRO A 173 25.48 -8.71 44.74
C PRO A 173 25.14 -10.20 44.85
N PHE A 174 25.46 -11.01 43.84
CA PHE A 174 25.18 -12.44 43.82
C PHE A 174 26.31 -13.28 44.41
N PHE A 175 27.56 -12.98 44.06
CA PHE A 175 28.71 -13.75 44.53
C PHE A 175 29.05 -13.48 46.00
N LEU A 176 28.73 -12.29 46.52
CA LEU A 176 28.97 -11.95 47.91
C LEU A 176 28.19 -12.86 48.89
N PRO A 177 26.84 -12.97 48.80
CA PRO A 177 26.08 -13.90 49.65
C PRO A 177 26.48 -15.37 49.46
N LEU A 178 26.79 -15.76 48.21
CA LEU A 178 27.27 -17.11 47.90
C LEU A 178 28.56 -17.43 48.66
N ALA A 179 29.54 -16.54 48.59
CA ALA A 179 30.81 -16.70 49.30
C ALA A 179 30.60 -16.77 50.82
N LEU A 180 29.71 -15.94 51.38
CA LEU A 180 29.40 -15.96 52.81
C LEU A 180 28.71 -17.25 53.25
N TRP A 181 27.78 -17.79 52.46
CA TRP A 181 27.12 -19.06 52.78
C TRP A 181 28.10 -20.24 52.73
N VAL A 182 28.93 -20.31 51.68
CA VAL A 182 29.97 -21.33 51.57
C VAL A 182 30.98 -21.19 52.72
N GLY A 183 31.36 -19.96 53.07
CA GLY A 183 32.19 -19.67 54.23
C GLY A 183 31.58 -20.16 55.54
N ALA A 184 30.27 -19.95 55.73
CA ALA A 184 29.53 -20.45 56.89
C ALA A 184 29.53 -21.99 56.97
N MET A 185 29.37 -22.67 55.83
CA MET A 185 29.45 -24.14 55.78
C MET A 185 30.85 -24.65 56.14
N ILE A 186 31.91 -24.04 55.57
CA ILE A 186 33.30 -24.40 55.85
C ILE A 186 33.65 -24.12 57.32
N ALA A 187 33.17 -22.99 57.87
CA ALA A 187 33.39 -22.64 59.26
C ALA A 187 32.88 -23.73 60.21
N TYR A 188 31.72 -24.33 59.96
CA TYR A 188 31.18 -25.45 60.76
C TYR A 188 31.66 -26.84 60.31
N MET A 189 32.49 -26.92 59.27
CA MET A 189 33.28 -28.11 58.99
C MET A 189 34.51 -28.18 59.91
N VAL A 190 35.12 -27.01 60.18
CA VAL A 190 36.32 -26.86 61.03
C VAL A 190 35.94 -26.70 62.50
N LEU A 191 35.01 -25.80 62.81
CA LEU A 191 34.50 -25.54 64.14
C LEU A 191 33.35 -26.50 64.45
N LYS A 192 33.28 -26.97 65.70
CA LYS A 192 32.13 -27.75 66.15
C LYS A 192 30.95 -26.80 66.43
N PRO A 193 29.76 -27.03 65.85
CA PRO A 193 28.61 -26.13 66.03
C PRO A 193 28.13 -26.06 67.49
N LEU A 194 28.37 -27.11 68.28
CA LEU A 194 28.10 -27.16 69.71
C LEU A 194 29.30 -27.72 70.48
N ASN A 195 29.64 -27.10 71.60
CA ASN A 195 30.70 -27.54 72.49
C ASN A 195 30.21 -28.66 73.42
N GLN A 196 30.61 -29.92 73.13
CA GLN A 196 30.24 -31.11 73.94
C GLN A 196 30.59 -30.96 75.43
N ARG A 197 31.71 -30.33 75.75
CA ARG A 197 32.12 -30.08 77.15
C ARG A 197 31.18 -29.15 77.92
N ARG A 198 30.60 -28.14 77.24
CA ARG A 198 29.64 -27.20 77.85
C ARG A 198 28.23 -27.78 77.90
N LEU A 199 27.89 -28.69 76.98
CA LEU A 199 26.62 -29.44 77.01
C LEU A 199 26.49 -30.33 78.24
N ALA A 200 27.60 -30.84 78.76
CA ALA A 200 27.66 -31.61 80.01
C ALA A 200 27.75 -30.74 81.28
N GLY A 201 27.81 -29.41 81.14
CA GLY A 201 27.90 -28.47 82.26
C GLY A 201 26.58 -27.75 82.57
N THR A 202 26.60 -26.82 83.54
CA THR A 202 25.42 -26.10 84.05
C THR A 202 25.07 -24.81 83.31
N SER A 203 25.81 -24.45 82.25
CA SER A 203 25.59 -23.20 81.50
C SER A 203 24.17 -23.13 80.91
N GLY A 204 23.60 -21.93 80.71
CA GLY A 204 22.30 -21.78 80.03
C GLY A 204 22.35 -22.22 78.56
N ALA A 205 21.23 -22.72 78.01
CA ALA A 205 21.15 -23.21 76.63
C ALA A 205 21.53 -22.13 75.59
N LEU A 206 21.12 -20.89 75.84
CA LEU A 206 21.48 -19.72 75.03
C LEU A 206 22.98 -19.41 75.06
N GLY A 207 23.63 -19.52 76.22
CA GLY A 207 25.08 -19.34 76.34
C GLY A 207 25.89 -20.40 75.58
N ILE A 208 25.37 -21.63 75.47
CA ILE A 208 26.01 -22.69 74.68
C ILE A 208 25.87 -22.42 73.19
N ALA A 209 24.66 -22.08 72.72
CA ALA A 209 24.41 -21.74 71.32
C ALA A 209 25.31 -20.57 70.87
N LEU A 210 25.35 -19.49 71.65
CA LEU A 210 26.20 -18.32 71.38
C LEU A 210 27.68 -18.67 71.39
N SER A 211 28.14 -19.57 72.27
CA SER A 211 29.55 -19.95 72.32
C SER A 211 30.05 -20.70 71.08
N GLY A 212 29.17 -21.41 70.38
CA GLY A 212 29.49 -22.03 69.09
C GLY A 212 29.35 -21.06 67.91
N TRP A 213 28.55 -20.01 68.08
CA TRP A 213 28.27 -19.02 67.04
C TRP A 213 29.32 -17.90 66.99
N LEU A 214 29.68 -17.31 68.12
CA LEU A 214 30.56 -16.14 68.22
C LEU A 214 31.93 -16.31 67.54
N PRO A 215 32.67 -17.44 67.73
CA PRO A 215 33.94 -17.63 67.03
C PRO A 215 33.77 -17.71 65.51
N ALA A 216 32.68 -18.33 65.05
CA ALA A 216 32.37 -18.43 63.63
C ALA A 216 32.00 -17.07 63.03
N VAL A 217 31.29 -16.21 63.77
CA VAL A 217 31.00 -14.82 63.38
C VAL A 217 32.29 -14.00 63.27
N GLY A 218 33.25 -14.20 64.19
CA GLY A 218 34.56 -13.57 64.09
C GLY A 218 35.28 -13.91 62.78
N LEU A 219 35.30 -15.20 62.40
CA LEU A 219 35.84 -15.65 61.11
C LEU A 219 35.04 -15.09 59.93
N GLY A 220 33.71 -15.06 60.03
CA GLY A 220 32.82 -14.49 59.02
C GLY A 220 33.04 -13.00 58.82
N ALA A 221 33.25 -12.23 59.89
CA ALA A 221 33.56 -10.80 59.81
C ALA A 221 34.92 -10.55 59.15
N ALA A 222 35.92 -11.39 59.44
CA ALA A 222 37.20 -11.35 58.74
C ALA A 222 37.02 -11.66 57.24
N GLN A 223 36.20 -12.66 56.89
CA GLN A 223 35.86 -12.97 55.49
C GLN A 223 35.17 -11.78 54.80
N VAL A 224 34.23 -11.11 55.46
CA VAL A 224 33.60 -9.88 54.93
C VAL A 224 34.64 -8.80 54.67
N GLY A 225 35.58 -8.58 55.59
CA GLY A 225 36.68 -7.63 55.41
C GLY A 225 37.54 -7.94 54.18
N VAL A 226 37.90 -9.21 53.98
CA VAL A 226 38.65 -9.66 52.80
C VAL A 226 37.85 -9.45 51.52
N LEU A 227 36.57 -9.82 51.50
CA LEU A 227 35.70 -9.62 50.34
C LEU A 227 35.57 -8.14 49.96
N LEU A 228 35.41 -7.25 50.95
CA LEU A 228 35.34 -5.81 50.72
C LEU A 228 36.67 -5.24 50.20
N ALA A 229 37.80 -5.71 50.73
CA ALA A 229 39.12 -5.29 50.26
C ALA A 229 39.36 -5.74 48.81
N VAL A 230 39.00 -6.99 48.46
CA VAL A 230 39.11 -7.50 47.09
C VAL A 230 38.18 -6.71 46.15
N LEU A 231 36.96 -6.40 46.55
CA LEU A 231 36.04 -5.62 45.73
C LEU A 231 36.53 -4.19 45.51
N ARG A 232 36.99 -3.51 46.57
CA ARG A 232 37.43 -2.11 46.47
C ARG A 232 38.76 -1.96 45.76
N PHE A 233 39.76 -2.77 46.11
CA PHE A 233 41.14 -2.62 45.63
C PHE A 233 41.50 -3.57 44.50
N GLY A 234 40.96 -4.79 44.50
CA GLY A 234 41.25 -5.78 43.46
C GLY A 234 40.40 -5.62 42.21
N LEU A 235 39.11 -5.28 42.38
CA LEU A 235 38.13 -5.21 41.29
C LEU A 235 37.68 -3.77 40.97
N GLY A 236 38.16 -2.77 41.72
CA GLY A 236 37.83 -1.36 41.50
C GLY A 236 36.34 -1.05 41.59
N LEU A 237 35.57 -1.84 42.35
CA LEU A 237 34.14 -1.61 42.53
C LEU A 237 33.94 -0.29 43.30
N GLU A 238 32.96 0.50 42.87
CA GLU A 238 32.52 1.73 43.53
C GLU A 238 31.07 1.59 43.97
N ALA A 239 30.85 1.27 45.24
CA ALA A 239 29.50 1.20 45.80
C ALA A 239 29.03 2.60 46.20
N VAL A 240 27.77 2.93 45.94
CA VAL A 240 27.15 4.19 46.40
C VAL A 240 27.16 4.27 47.94
N HIS A 241 26.88 3.15 48.63
CA HIS A 241 26.75 3.11 50.10
C HIS A 241 27.66 2.06 50.76
N TRP A 242 28.97 2.31 50.83
CA TRP A 242 29.95 1.38 51.42
C TRP A 242 29.64 0.92 52.84
N ALA A 243 29.24 1.84 53.71
CA ALA A 243 28.89 1.49 55.10
C ALA A 243 27.67 0.55 55.17
N GLY A 244 26.68 0.77 54.29
CA GLY A 244 25.51 -0.09 54.17
C GLY A 244 25.87 -1.48 53.64
N VAL A 245 26.76 -1.56 52.63
CA VAL A 245 27.27 -2.85 52.12
C VAL A 245 27.97 -3.64 53.24
N ALA A 246 28.88 -2.99 53.98
CA ALA A 246 29.59 -3.66 55.07
C ALA A 246 28.64 -4.12 56.18
N GLY A 247 27.71 -3.26 56.61
CA GLY A 247 26.72 -3.59 57.64
C GLY A 247 25.79 -4.75 57.23
N LEU A 248 25.29 -4.72 56.00
CA LEU A 248 24.44 -5.78 55.47
C LEU A 248 25.19 -7.12 55.37
N LEU A 249 26.45 -7.13 54.90
CA LEU A 249 27.25 -8.35 54.80
C LEU A 249 27.59 -8.94 56.18
N LEU A 250 27.87 -8.09 57.18
CA LEU A 250 28.07 -8.52 58.56
C LEU A 250 26.79 -9.14 59.15
N LEU A 251 25.62 -8.56 58.88
CA LEU A 251 24.35 -9.13 59.29
C LEU A 251 24.03 -10.43 58.55
N ALA A 252 24.30 -10.47 57.24
CA ALA A 252 24.09 -11.65 56.41
C ALA A 252 24.95 -12.84 56.85
N VAL A 253 26.26 -12.62 57.11
CA VAL A 253 27.14 -13.70 57.58
C VAL A 253 26.72 -14.20 58.96
N ALA A 254 26.30 -13.30 59.86
CA ALA A 254 25.77 -13.65 61.17
C ALA A 254 24.49 -14.51 61.08
N ALA A 255 23.55 -14.12 60.20
CA ALA A 255 22.32 -14.86 59.96
C ALA A 255 22.57 -16.22 59.29
N PHE A 256 23.41 -16.27 58.24
CA PHE A 256 23.75 -17.52 57.56
C PHE A 256 24.45 -18.51 58.50
N LEU A 257 25.38 -18.04 59.33
CA LEU A 257 26.00 -18.87 60.36
C LEU A 257 24.97 -19.40 61.35
N ALA A 258 24.00 -18.58 61.80
CA ALA A 258 22.95 -19.04 62.71
C ALA A 258 22.07 -20.12 62.07
N ILE A 259 21.71 -19.98 60.80
CA ILE A 259 20.94 -20.99 60.05
C ILE A 259 21.74 -22.29 59.92
N VAL A 260 22.98 -22.22 59.44
CA VAL A 260 23.83 -23.40 59.24
C VAL A 260 24.12 -24.09 60.58
N GLN A 261 24.33 -23.32 61.65
CA GLN A 261 24.49 -23.87 62.99
C GLN A 261 23.24 -24.60 63.46
N ALA A 262 22.04 -24.02 63.28
CA ALA A 262 20.77 -24.64 63.63
C ALA A 262 20.56 -25.97 62.88
N VAL A 263 20.75 -25.97 61.57
CA VAL A 263 20.60 -27.18 60.74
C VAL A 263 21.56 -28.28 61.20
N ASN A 264 22.83 -27.94 61.46
CA ASN A 264 23.81 -28.90 61.95
C ASN A 264 23.53 -29.35 63.40
N ALA A 265 23.03 -28.47 64.27
CA ALA A 265 22.69 -28.80 65.65
C ALA A 265 21.46 -29.71 65.74
N LEU A 266 20.47 -29.52 64.88
CA LEU A 266 19.23 -30.31 64.84
C LEU A 266 19.41 -31.67 64.17
N LEU A 267 20.17 -31.72 63.07
CA LEU A 267 20.25 -32.91 62.21
C LEU A 267 21.57 -33.68 62.33
N GLY A 268 22.60 -33.13 62.99
CA GLY A 268 23.91 -33.77 63.09
C GLY A 268 24.63 -33.88 61.75
N ALA A 269 25.26 -35.02 61.45
CA ALA A 269 26.03 -35.22 60.22
C ALA A 269 25.21 -35.01 58.91
N PRO A 270 23.95 -35.48 58.81
CA PRO A 270 23.05 -35.14 57.69
C PRO A 270 22.80 -33.64 57.50
N GLY A 271 22.94 -32.81 58.54
CA GLY A 271 22.72 -31.37 58.48
C GLY A 271 23.60 -30.67 57.44
N ARG A 272 24.80 -31.20 57.18
CA ARG A 272 25.71 -30.66 56.15
C ARG A 272 25.13 -30.80 54.73
N VAL A 273 24.50 -31.93 54.45
CA VAL A 273 23.85 -32.19 53.16
C VAL A 273 22.63 -31.29 53.00
N VAL A 274 21.86 -31.08 54.07
CA VAL A 274 20.71 -30.15 54.06
C VAL A 274 21.16 -28.71 53.86
N ALA A 275 22.25 -28.27 54.51
CA ALA A 275 22.81 -26.93 54.29
C ALA A 275 23.30 -26.73 52.84
N LEU A 276 23.83 -27.79 52.20
CA LEU A 276 24.18 -27.78 50.78
C LEU A 276 22.93 -27.72 49.88
N ALA A 277 21.89 -28.51 50.17
CA ALA A 277 20.64 -28.48 49.43
C ALA A 277 19.97 -27.09 49.52
N LEU A 278 19.98 -26.48 50.70
CA LEU A 278 19.52 -25.11 50.92
C LEU A 278 20.36 -24.09 50.13
N LEU A 279 21.68 -24.31 49.98
CA LEU A 279 22.51 -23.47 49.12
C LEU A 279 22.06 -23.58 47.65
N MET A 280 21.86 -24.79 47.15
CA MET A 280 21.44 -25.00 45.75
C MET A 280 20.07 -24.38 45.46
N LEU A 281 19.13 -24.49 46.40
CA LEU A 281 17.81 -23.86 46.30
C LEU A 281 17.90 -22.33 46.32
N GLN A 282 18.78 -21.77 47.16
CA GLN A 282 19.01 -20.33 47.22
C GLN A 282 19.69 -19.78 45.98
N LEU A 283 20.69 -20.48 45.45
CA LEU A 283 21.45 -20.05 44.28
C LEU A 283 20.54 -19.81 43.06
N THR A 284 19.58 -20.70 42.85
CA THR A 284 18.62 -20.64 41.74
C THR A 284 17.49 -19.64 41.98
N SER A 285 17.14 -19.37 43.24
CA SER A 285 16.07 -18.45 43.62
C SER A 285 16.52 -17.01 43.87
N ALA A 286 17.83 -16.76 44.02
CA ALA A 286 18.36 -15.44 44.41
C ALA A 286 18.49 -14.45 43.23
N ALA A 287 18.00 -14.81 42.04
CA ALA A 287 17.94 -13.93 40.88
C ALA A 287 19.30 -13.35 40.47
N GLY A 288 20.38 -14.14 40.60
CA GLY A 288 21.75 -13.66 40.52
C GLY A 288 22.15 -13.11 39.16
N THR A 289 22.10 -13.97 38.14
CA THR A 289 22.56 -13.66 36.79
C THR A 289 21.44 -13.15 35.88
N TYR A 290 20.20 -13.49 36.20
CA TYR A 290 19.02 -13.08 35.44
C TYR A 290 17.93 -12.59 36.42
N PRO A 291 17.03 -11.70 35.97
CA PRO A 291 15.86 -11.30 36.76
C PRO A 291 15.03 -12.52 37.18
N ILE A 292 14.49 -12.52 38.40
CA ILE A 292 13.76 -13.68 38.96
C ILE A 292 12.56 -14.06 38.10
N GLU A 293 11.97 -13.09 37.44
CA GLU A 293 10.82 -13.16 36.54
C GLU A 293 11.09 -14.05 35.32
N THR A 294 12.37 -14.29 35.00
CA THR A 294 12.79 -15.19 33.90
C THR A 294 13.01 -16.64 34.36
N SER A 295 12.99 -16.90 35.66
CA SER A 295 13.16 -18.25 36.23
C SER A 295 11.84 -19.04 36.22
N PRO A 296 11.86 -20.39 36.29
CA PRO A 296 10.63 -21.19 36.46
C PRO A 296 9.80 -20.77 37.68
N GLY A 297 8.46 -20.86 37.57
CA GLY A 297 7.53 -20.37 38.61
C GLY A 297 7.73 -20.93 40.01
N PHE A 298 8.29 -22.14 40.13
CA PHE A 298 8.72 -22.71 41.41
C PHE A 298 9.72 -21.80 42.15
N PHE A 299 10.77 -21.34 41.47
CA PHE A 299 11.81 -20.50 42.07
C PHE A 299 11.31 -19.07 42.34
N GLN A 300 10.41 -18.54 41.49
CA GLN A 300 9.76 -17.26 41.72
C GLN A 300 8.95 -17.25 43.02
N THR A 301 8.24 -18.34 43.32
CA THR A 301 7.37 -18.46 44.50
C THR A 301 8.18 -18.58 45.79
N ILE A 302 9.32 -19.28 45.75
CA ILE A 302 10.16 -19.53 46.92
C ILE A 302 11.14 -18.37 47.18
N SER A 303 11.54 -17.63 46.15
CA SER A 303 12.54 -16.55 46.24
C SER A 303 12.31 -15.56 47.39
N PRO A 304 11.08 -15.04 47.66
CA PRO A 304 10.83 -14.09 48.75
C PRO A 304 11.04 -14.67 50.15
N TRP A 305 11.06 -15.99 50.30
CA TRP A 305 11.18 -16.67 51.59
C TRP A 305 12.63 -17.01 51.94
N LEU A 306 13.56 -16.79 51.03
CA LEU A 306 14.95 -17.19 51.18
C LEU A 306 15.83 -16.00 51.56
N PRO A 307 16.69 -16.13 52.59
CA PRO A 307 17.46 -15.00 53.07
C PRO A 307 18.46 -14.50 52.04
N MET A 308 19.05 -15.39 51.22
CA MET A 308 19.99 -15.00 50.16
C MET A 308 19.37 -14.04 49.12
N SER A 309 18.12 -14.25 48.72
CA SER A 309 17.42 -13.40 47.75
C SER A 309 17.31 -11.94 48.23
N TRP A 310 17.08 -11.75 49.53
CA TRP A 310 17.04 -10.44 50.17
C TRP A 310 18.40 -9.78 50.23
N VAL A 311 19.47 -10.54 50.52
CA VAL A 311 20.84 -10.00 50.50
C VAL A 311 21.21 -9.54 49.09
N VAL A 312 20.93 -10.34 48.06
CA VAL A 312 21.20 -9.95 46.65
C VAL A 312 20.45 -8.67 46.29
N SER A 313 19.16 -8.59 46.61
CA SER A 313 18.31 -7.45 46.29
C SER A 313 18.74 -6.16 47.01
N ALA A 314 19.12 -6.26 48.29
CA ALA A 314 19.61 -5.13 49.06
C ALA A 314 21.02 -4.70 48.62
N LEU A 315 21.92 -5.64 48.30
CA LEU A 315 23.25 -5.32 47.77
C LEU A 315 23.18 -4.59 46.43
N ARG A 316 22.24 -4.94 45.53
CA ARG A 316 22.03 -4.19 44.28
C ARG A 316 21.74 -2.71 44.55
N ARG A 317 20.85 -2.41 45.50
CA ARG A 317 20.46 -1.04 45.86
C ARG A 317 21.59 -0.27 46.55
N LEU A 318 22.40 -0.96 47.36
CA LEU A 318 23.54 -0.36 48.06
C LEU A 318 24.75 -0.12 47.14
N ILE A 319 24.99 -1.01 46.18
CA ILE A 319 26.11 -0.93 45.24
C ILE A 319 25.78 0.01 44.09
N SER A 320 24.64 -0.18 43.42
CA SER A 320 24.30 0.52 42.18
C SER A 320 23.39 1.73 42.37
N GLY A 321 22.82 1.91 43.57
CA GLY A 321 21.80 2.94 43.84
C GLY A 321 20.37 2.37 43.73
N GLY A 322 19.42 3.03 44.40
CA GLY A 322 18.00 2.65 44.41
C GLY A 322 17.33 2.90 45.76
N ASP A 323 16.06 2.50 45.86
CA ASP A 323 15.25 2.69 47.07
C ASP A 323 15.80 1.90 48.27
N LEU A 324 16.08 2.59 49.38
CA LEU A 324 16.66 2.00 50.59
C LEU A 324 15.63 1.23 51.43
N THR A 325 14.33 1.33 51.14
CA THR A 325 13.28 0.61 51.89
C THR A 325 13.50 -0.89 51.86
N VAL A 326 13.88 -1.46 50.72
CA VAL A 326 14.18 -2.90 50.61
C VAL A 326 15.45 -3.29 51.35
N VAL A 327 16.40 -2.37 51.55
CA VAL A 327 17.57 -2.63 52.39
C VAL A 327 17.11 -2.81 53.85
N TRP A 328 16.23 -1.94 54.34
CA TRP A 328 15.66 -2.08 55.69
C TRP A 328 14.81 -3.34 55.84
N GLN A 329 14.01 -3.69 54.83
CA GLN A 329 13.26 -4.95 54.82
C GLN A 329 14.19 -6.16 54.86
N ALA A 330 15.26 -6.16 54.05
CA ALA A 330 16.25 -7.22 54.05
C ALA A 330 16.93 -7.35 55.42
N CYS A 331 17.28 -6.22 56.06
CA CYS A 331 17.80 -6.23 57.43
C CYS A 331 16.80 -6.88 58.40
N GLY A 332 15.51 -6.50 58.35
CA GLY A 332 14.47 -7.10 59.17
C GLY A 332 14.33 -8.61 58.96
N VAL A 333 14.32 -9.06 57.72
CA VAL A 333 14.25 -10.50 57.36
C VAL A 333 15.50 -11.24 57.87
N LEU A 334 16.70 -10.70 57.65
CA LEU A 334 17.94 -11.33 58.12
C LEU A 334 18.02 -11.41 59.65
N THR A 335 17.58 -10.35 60.34
CA THR A 335 17.48 -10.37 61.81
C THR A 335 16.49 -11.43 62.28
N ALA A 336 15.35 -11.59 61.60
CA ALA A 336 14.39 -12.65 61.92
C ALA A 336 15.01 -14.05 61.72
N PHE A 337 15.74 -14.28 60.63
CA PHE A 337 16.46 -15.53 60.39
C PHE A 337 17.57 -15.78 61.41
N LEU A 338 18.29 -14.74 61.82
CA LEU A 338 19.33 -14.83 62.85
C LEU A 338 18.72 -15.24 64.20
N VAL A 339 17.64 -14.57 64.62
CA VAL A 339 16.94 -14.89 65.86
C VAL A 339 16.34 -16.30 65.80
N LEU A 340 15.70 -16.66 64.70
CA LEU A 340 15.13 -17.99 64.49
C LEU A 340 16.21 -19.08 64.51
N GLY A 341 17.33 -18.87 63.83
CA GLY A 341 18.45 -19.80 63.80
C GLY A 341 19.06 -20.01 65.19
N LEU A 342 19.28 -18.93 65.95
CA LEU A 342 19.75 -19.04 67.33
C LEU A 342 18.71 -19.73 68.23
N ALA A 343 17.43 -19.39 68.11
CA ALA A 343 16.35 -20.03 68.87
C ALA A 343 16.25 -21.54 68.58
N LEU A 344 16.31 -21.94 67.31
CA LEU A 344 16.34 -23.34 66.90
C LEU A 344 17.59 -24.06 67.42
N THR A 345 18.74 -23.39 67.43
CA THR A 345 19.97 -23.93 68.01
C THR A 345 19.82 -24.11 69.53
N THR A 346 19.20 -23.16 70.23
CA THR A 346 18.93 -23.30 71.67
C THR A 346 17.98 -24.44 71.99
N LEU A 347 16.93 -24.62 71.19
CA LEU A 347 16.02 -25.76 71.29
C LEU A 347 16.73 -27.09 71.03
N ALA A 348 17.64 -27.12 70.05
CA ALA A 348 18.48 -28.29 69.78
C ALA A 348 19.39 -28.62 70.98
N VAL A 349 19.94 -27.61 71.63
CA VAL A 349 20.75 -27.75 72.85
C VAL A 349 19.92 -28.32 74.00
N GLU A 350 18.69 -27.82 74.22
CA GLU A 350 17.80 -28.31 75.28
C GLU A 350 17.38 -29.75 75.05
N ARG A 351 16.96 -30.11 73.83
CA ARG A 351 16.70 -31.51 73.44
C ARG A 351 17.94 -32.39 73.57
N GLY A 352 19.11 -31.82 73.34
CA GLY A 352 20.39 -32.49 73.45
C GLY A 352 20.81 -32.82 74.89
N ARG A 353 20.23 -32.17 75.91
CA ARG A 353 20.51 -32.39 77.34
C ARG A 353 19.73 -33.54 77.96
N THR A 354 18.59 -33.91 77.37
CA THR A 354 17.84 -35.09 77.80
C THR A 354 18.47 -36.34 77.20
N TRP A 355 19.11 -37.17 78.03
CA TRP A 355 19.72 -38.43 77.62
C TRP A 355 18.63 -39.46 77.36
N SER A 356 18.45 -39.88 76.11
CA SER A 356 17.56 -40.99 75.76
C SER A 356 18.31 -42.33 75.89
N VAL A 357 17.57 -43.42 76.10
CA VAL A 357 18.13 -44.78 76.26
C VAL A 357 19.01 -45.19 75.07
N LYS A 358 18.67 -44.73 73.85
CA LYS A 358 19.47 -44.93 72.62
C LYS A 358 20.88 -44.30 72.66
N ARG A 359 21.14 -43.31 73.51
CA ARG A 359 22.48 -42.70 73.69
C ARG A 359 23.32 -43.41 74.73
N LEU A 360 22.71 -44.14 75.67
CA LEU A 360 23.38 -44.90 76.72
C LEU A 360 23.90 -46.25 76.22
N HIS A 361 23.26 -46.82 75.19
CA HIS A 361 23.76 -47.98 74.45
C HIS A 361 23.99 -47.60 72.98
N PRO A 362 25.19 -47.10 72.61
CA PRO A 362 25.53 -46.98 71.20
C PRO A 362 25.50 -48.38 70.59
N GLU A 363 24.65 -48.58 69.57
CA GLU A 363 24.65 -49.82 68.82
C GLU A 363 26.04 -50.00 68.21
N LEU A 364 26.63 -51.16 68.52
CA LEU A 364 28.02 -51.54 68.33
C LEU A 364 28.70 -50.86 67.13
N ALA A 365 29.83 -50.23 67.43
CA ALA A 365 30.81 -49.84 66.41
C ALA A 365 31.23 -51.10 65.62
N LEU A 366 31.02 -51.04 64.31
CA LEU A 366 31.64 -51.92 63.31
C LEU A 366 32.35 -51.02 62.31
#